data_AF-A0A2S9H5H7-F1
#
_entry.id   AF-A0A2S9H5H7-F1
#
_cell.length_a   1.000
_cell.length_b   1.000
_cell.length_c   1.000
_cell.angle_alpha   90.00
_cell.angle_beta   90.00
_cell.angle_gamma   90.00
#
_symmetry.space_group_name_H-M   'P 1'
#
loop_
_entity.id
_entity.type
_entity.pdbx_description
1 polymer ?
#
loop_
_entity_poly.entity_id
_entity_poly.type
_entity_poly.pdbx_seq_one_letter_code
_entity_poly.pdbx_strand_id
1 'polypeptide(L)'
;MFLTNNTALPATTIAALYKSRWQVELFFKWIKQYLRIKYFLGNSENAVKTQIWCAISTYVLIAIIKKELQLNASPYTLLQILSVSVFEKTQISCAFQTDGYISETAPTANQLNLFDF
;
A
#
# COMPACT_ATOMS: atom_id res chain seq x y z
N MET A 1 26.40 16.09 -13.07
CA MET A 1 26.75 15.71 -14.46
C MET A 1 25.99 14.44 -14.79
N PHE A 2 25.21 14.40 -15.87
CA PHE A 2 24.47 13.21 -16.31
C PHE A 2 25.10 12.67 -17.59
N LEU A 3 25.39 11.36 -17.64
CA LEU A 3 25.82 10.67 -18.84
C LEU A 3 24.67 9.77 -19.31
N THR A 4 24.39 9.78 -20.62
CA THR A 4 23.40 8.91 -21.25
C THR A 4 23.92 8.45 -22.61
N ASN A 5 23.53 7.24 -23.00
CA ASN A 5 23.73 6.72 -24.36
C ASN A 5 22.62 7.17 -25.32
N ASN A 6 21.51 7.69 -24.79
CA ASN A 6 20.39 8.16 -25.58
C ASN A 6 20.57 9.64 -25.95
N THR A 7 20.90 9.89 -27.21
CA THR A 7 21.11 11.23 -27.78
C THR A 7 19.86 11.82 -28.44
N ALA A 8 18.79 11.03 -28.60
CA ALA A 8 17.54 11.46 -29.23
C ALA A 8 16.67 12.30 -28.29
N LEU A 9 16.80 12.09 -26.97
CA LEU A 9 16.01 12.80 -25.97
C LEU A 9 16.67 14.14 -25.57
N PRO A 10 15.89 15.20 -25.34
CA PRO A 10 16.39 16.44 -24.77
C PRO A 10 17.04 16.23 -23.39
N ALA A 11 18.06 17.03 -23.08
CA ALA A 11 18.78 16.97 -21.81
C ALA A 11 17.86 17.13 -20.58
N THR A 12 16.81 17.95 -20.70
CA THR A 12 15.79 18.14 -19.65
C THR A 12 15.01 16.86 -19.36
N THR A 13 14.62 16.12 -20.40
CA THR A 13 13.94 14.82 -20.28
C THR A 13 14.85 13.78 -19.64
N ILE A 14 16.14 13.74 -20.01
CA ILE A 14 17.12 12.84 -19.41
C ILE A 14 17.30 13.14 -17.91
N ALA A 15 17.40 14.42 -17.53
CA ALA A 15 17.46 14.82 -16.13
C ALA A 15 16.19 14.43 -15.35
N ALA A 16 15.01 14.59 -15.96
CA ALA A 16 13.74 14.18 -15.37
C ALA A 16 13.65 12.65 -15.19
N LEU A 17 14.07 11.86 -16.18
CA LEU A 17 14.15 10.41 -16.07
C LEU A 17 15.12 9.96 -14.98
N TYR A 18 16.27 10.62 -14.87
CA TYR A 18 17.22 10.33 -13.79
C TYR A 18 16.64 10.66 -12.41
N LYS A 19 15.80 11.70 -12.29
CA LYS A 19 15.07 12.01 -11.05
C LYS A 19 14.11 10.87 -10.64
N SER A 20 13.51 10.17 -11.60
CA SER A 20 12.69 8.99 -11.32
C SER A 20 13.45 7.83 -10.68
N ARG A 21 14.79 7.83 -10.69
CA ARG A 21 15.61 6.83 -9.98
C ARG A 21 15.31 6.82 -8.47
N TRP A 22 14.98 7.98 -7.88
CA TRP A 22 14.58 8.08 -6.48
C TRP A 22 13.30 7.30 -6.16
N GLN A 23 12.38 7.15 -7.12
CA GLN A 23 11.17 6.36 -6.92
C GLN A 23 11.49 4.88 -6.70
N VAL A 24 12.54 4.36 -7.33
CA VAL A 24 13.03 2.99 -7.13
C VAL A 24 13.60 2.83 -5.72
N GLU A 25 14.35 3.81 -5.22
CA GLU A 25 14.87 3.79 -3.85
C GLU A 25 13.74 3.88 -2.81
N LEU A 26 12.75 4.74 -3.04
CA LEU A 26 11.54 4.84 -2.22
C LEU A 26 10.75 3.53 -2.20
N PHE A 27 10.64 2.85 -3.35
CA PHE A 27 10.03 1.52 -3.45
C PHE A 27 10.77 0.48 -2.58
N PHE A 28 12.10 0.37 -2.70
CA PHE A 28 12.86 -0.56 -1.88
C PHE A 28 12.89 -0.18 -0.39
N LYS A 29 12.85 1.12 -0.08
CA LYS A 29 12.68 1.60 1.30
C LYS A 29 11.32 1.16 1.84
N TRP A 30 10.26 1.30 1.05
CA TRP A 30 8.92 0.88 1.44
C TRP A 30 8.87 -0.63 1.69
N ILE A 31 9.42 -1.46 0.79
CA ILE A 31 9.51 -2.91 0.99
C ILE A 31 10.23 -3.21 2.31
N LYS A 32 11.45 -2.69 2.50
CA LYS A 32 12.22 -2.97 3.71
C LYS A 32 11.53 -2.50 5.00
N GLN A 33 10.73 -1.43 4.94
CA GLN A 33 10.09 -0.84 6.12
C GLN A 33 8.77 -1.52 6.48
N TYR A 34 7.94 -1.87 5.49
CA TYR A 34 6.57 -2.34 5.72
C TYR A 34 6.42 -3.84 5.56
N LEU A 35 7.24 -4.49 4.73
CA LEU A 35 7.45 -5.92 4.84
C LEU A 35 8.40 -6.17 6.01
N ARG A 36 7.83 -6.35 7.19
CA ARG A 36 8.54 -6.81 8.39
C ARG A 36 9.11 -8.22 8.15
N ILE A 37 10.22 -8.34 7.41
CA ILE A 37 11.05 -9.55 7.40
C ILE A 37 11.79 -9.58 8.75
N LYS A 38 11.06 -9.88 9.83
CA LYS A 38 11.65 -10.04 11.17
C LYS A 38 12.46 -11.33 11.28
N TYR A 39 12.13 -12.31 10.46
CA TYR A 39 12.79 -13.60 10.37
C TYR A 39 12.56 -14.17 8.97
N PHE A 40 13.59 -14.75 8.38
CA PHE A 40 13.42 -15.54 7.17
C PHE A 40 12.62 -16.80 7.53
N LEU A 41 11.61 -17.13 6.74
CA LEU A 41 10.78 -18.33 6.95
C LEU A 41 11.59 -19.62 6.71
N GLY A 42 12.77 -19.50 6.10
CA GLY A 42 13.75 -20.57 5.97
C GLY A 42 15.12 -19.99 5.60
N ASN A 43 16.18 -20.75 5.87
CA ASN A 43 17.56 -20.34 5.64
C ASN A 43 18.10 -20.72 4.25
N SER A 44 17.28 -21.36 3.40
CA SER A 44 17.68 -21.70 2.04
C SER A 44 17.57 -20.50 1.11
N GLU A 45 18.44 -20.42 0.10
CA GLU A 45 18.42 -19.36 -0.91
C GLU A 45 17.05 -19.23 -1.59
N ASN A 46 16.40 -20.37 -1.87
CA ASN A 46 15.07 -20.40 -2.47
C ASN A 46 13.99 -19.84 -1.53
N ALA A 47 14.08 -20.11 -0.22
CA ALA A 47 13.13 -19.56 0.75
C ALA A 47 13.23 -18.03 0.80
N VAL A 48 14.46 -17.49 0.79
CA VAL A 48 14.71 -16.05 0.77
C VAL A 48 14.20 -15.43 -0.54
N LYS A 49 14.50 -16.03 -1.69
CA LYS A 49 14.00 -15.57 -2.99
C LYS A 49 12.48 -15.52 -3.03
N THR A 50 11.80 -16.58 -2.58
CA THR A 50 10.34 -16.64 -2.54
C THR A 50 9.76 -15.54 -1.66
N GLN A 51 10.34 -15.28 -0.48
CA GLN A 51 9.89 -14.19 0.38
C GLN A 51 10.00 -12.81 -0.31
N ILE A 52 11.11 -12.57 -1.01
CA ILE A 52 11.30 -11.32 -1.77
C ILE A 52 10.28 -11.22 -2.91
N TRP A 53 10.03 -12.30 -3.65
CA TRP A 53 9.01 -12.31 -4.70
C TRP A 53 7.61 -12.05 -4.16
N CYS A 54 7.22 -12.68 -3.06
CA CYS A 54 5.96 -12.39 -2.38
C CYS A 54 5.86 -10.92 -1.96
N ALA A 55 6.94 -10.35 -1.42
CA ALA A 55 7.01 -8.95 -1.02
C ALA A 55 6.70 -7.98 -2.17
N ILE A 56 7.34 -8.22 -3.31
CA ILE A 56 7.16 -7.44 -4.53
C ILE A 56 5.73 -7.60 -5.05
N SER A 57 5.21 -8.83 -5.09
CA SER A 57 3.83 -9.11 -5.53
C SER A 57 2.79 -8.39 -4.67
N THR A 58 2.94 -8.39 -3.34
CA THR A 58 2.03 -7.68 -2.43
C THR A 58 2.05 -6.16 -2.69
N TYR A 59 3.23 -5.57 -2.90
CA TYR A 59 3.33 -4.15 -3.24
C TYR A 59 2.61 -3.83 -4.55
N VAL A 60 2.84 -4.62 -5.60
CA VAL A 60 2.19 -4.42 -6.90
C VAL A 60 0.67 -4.52 -6.77
N LEU A 61 0.17 -5.49 -6.01
CA LEU A 61 -1.27 -5.64 -5.74
C LEU A 61 -1.85 -4.39 -5.08
N ILE A 62 -1.18 -3.85 -4.05
CA ILE A 62 -1.61 -2.62 -3.36
C ILE A 62 -1.58 -1.42 -4.31
N ALA A 63 -0.55 -1.32 -5.14
CA ALA A 63 -0.44 -0.24 -6.12
C ALA A 63 -1.57 -0.29 -7.17
N ILE A 64 -1.95 -1.50 -7.62
CA ILE A 64 -3.08 -1.72 -8.52
C ILE A 64 -4.39 -1.31 -7.83
N ILE A 65 -4.66 -1.84 -6.62
CA ILE A 65 -5.86 -1.50 -5.84
C ILE A 65 -5.97 0.01 -5.65
N LYS A 66 -4.88 0.68 -5.26
CA LYS A 66 -4.85 2.12 -5.09
C LYS A 66 -5.21 2.87 -6.38
N LYS A 67 -4.68 2.40 -7.51
CA LYS A 67 -4.93 2.99 -8.83
C LYS A 67 -6.38 2.77 -9.29
N GLU A 68 -6.90 1.56 -9.16
CA GLU A 68 -8.26 1.19 -9.58
C GLU A 68 -9.33 1.88 -8.73
N LEU A 69 -9.15 1.93 -7.40
CA LEU A 69 -10.11 2.57 -6.49
C LEU A 69 -9.86 4.08 -6.29
N GLN A 70 -8.87 4.67 -6.97
CA GLN A 70 -8.50 6.09 -6.86
C GLN A 70 -8.34 6.57 -5.41
N LEU A 71 -7.80 5.72 -4.54
CA LEU A 71 -7.71 6.00 -3.11
C LEU A 71 -6.59 7.02 -2.84
N ASN A 72 -6.94 8.10 -2.15
CA ASN A 72 -5.98 9.10 -1.65
C ASN A 72 -5.18 8.59 -0.44
N ALA A 73 -5.46 7.38 0.04
CA ALA A 73 -4.81 6.77 1.18
C ALA A 73 -3.32 6.46 0.93
N SER A 74 -2.53 6.47 1.99
CA SER A 74 -1.14 6.02 1.94
C SER A 74 -1.08 4.50 1.65
N PRO A 75 -0.06 4.01 0.93
CA PRO A 75 0.09 2.57 0.70
C PRO A 75 0.19 1.75 1.99
N TYR A 76 0.67 2.35 3.07
CA TYR A 76 0.72 1.73 4.40
C TYR A 76 -0.68 1.53 4.99
N THR A 77 -1.56 2.54 4.90
CA THR A 77 -2.95 2.44 5.36
C THR A 77 -3.69 1.33 4.61
N LEU A 78 -3.51 1.26 3.30
CA LEU A 78 -4.04 0.20 2.44
C LEU A 78 -3.55 -1.18 2.89
N LEU A 79 -2.25 -1.32 3.17
CA LEU A 79 -1.68 -2.56 3.67
C LEU A 79 -2.28 -2.97 5.03
N GLN A 80 -2.48 -2.02 5.95
CA GLN A 80 -3.08 -2.30 7.26
C GLN A 80 -4.52 -2.79 7.15
N ILE A 81 -5.35 -2.08 6.38
CA ILE A 81 -6.75 -2.47 6.14
C ILE A 81 -6.80 -3.87 5.54
N LEU A 82 -6.04 -4.11 4.47
CA LEU A 82 -5.96 -5.42 3.85
C LEU A 82 -5.47 -6.49 4.82
N SER A 83 -4.47 -6.20 5.65
CA SER A 83 -3.95 -7.18 6.61
C SER A 83 -4.99 -7.60 7.65
N VAL A 84 -5.94 -6.73 8.00
CA VAL A 84 -7.03 -7.04 8.93
C VAL A 84 -8.19 -7.73 8.19
N SER A 85 -8.49 -7.30 6.96
CA SER A 85 -9.61 -7.82 6.17
C SER A 85 -9.27 -9.02 5.29
N VAL A 86 -8.01 -9.50 5.24
CA VAL A 86 -7.56 -10.54 4.28
C VAL A 86 -8.33 -11.85 4.43
N PHE A 87 -8.82 -12.14 5.64
CA PHE A 87 -9.59 -13.35 5.95
C PHE A 87 -11.10 -13.10 5.99
N GLU A 88 -11.54 -11.85 5.84
CA GLU A 88 -12.96 -11.52 5.77
C GLU A 88 -13.48 -11.71 4.35
N LYS A 89 -14.74 -12.15 4.25
CA LYS A 89 -15.46 -12.29 2.98
C LYS A 89 -16.10 -10.96 2.56
N THR A 90 -15.41 -9.85 2.78
CA THR A 90 -15.90 -8.50 2.46
C THR A 90 -15.46 -8.11 1.05
N GLN A 91 -16.35 -7.43 0.31
CA GLN A 91 -15.96 -6.86 -0.98
C GLN A 91 -14.90 -5.79 -0.74
N ILE A 92 -13.83 -5.80 -1.56
CA ILE A 92 -12.69 -4.90 -1.44
C ILE A 92 -13.13 -3.43 -1.47
N SER A 93 -14.16 -3.10 -2.25
CA SER A 93 -14.77 -1.76 -2.31
C SER A 93 -15.32 -1.30 -0.96
N CYS A 94 -15.93 -2.18 -0.17
CA CYS A 94 -16.52 -1.87 1.12
C CYS A 94 -15.45 -1.74 2.21
N ALA A 95 -14.43 -2.61 2.20
CA ALA A 95 -13.34 -2.56 3.17
C ALA A 95 -12.53 -1.24 3.16
N PHE A 96 -12.54 -0.52 2.02
CA PHE A 96 -11.85 0.76 1.87
C PHE A 96 -12.76 1.99 1.96
N GLN A 97 -14.08 1.82 2.16
CA GLN A 97 -14.96 2.93 2.50
C GLN A 97 -14.64 3.36 3.94
N THR A 98 -13.79 4.37 4.10
CA THR A 98 -13.76 5.15 5.35
C THR A 98 -15.10 5.87 5.43
N ASP A 99 -15.98 5.37 6.30
CA ASP A 99 -17.27 5.93 6.68
C ASP A 99 -17.67 7.20 5.93
N GLY A 100 -18.34 7.00 4.81
CA GLY A 100 -19.37 7.93 4.38
C GLY A 100 -20.61 7.74 5.25
N TYR A 101 -20.49 7.81 6.58
CA TYR A 101 -21.63 8.16 7.42
C TYR A 101 -21.93 9.64 7.15
N ILE A 102 -22.56 9.92 6.02
CA ILE A 102 -23.54 11.00 6.03
C ILE A 102 -24.59 10.53 7.02
N SER A 103 -24.76 11.30 8.09
CA SER A 103 -25.86 11.16 9.04
C SER A 103 -27.18 11.17 8.27
N GLU A 104 -27.68 10.02 7.87
CA GLU A 104 -29.11 9.80 7.89
C GLU A 104 -29.46 9.58 9.35
N THR A 105 -30.10 10.60 9.93
CA THR A 105 -30.72 10.59 11.25
C THR A 105 -31.63 9.36 11.38
N ALA A 106 -31.08 8.24 11.85
CA ALA A 106 -31.88 7.12 12.33
C ALA A 106 -32.48 7.53 13.68
N PRO A 107 -33.77 7.26 13.92
CA PRO A 107 -34.46 7.73 15.11
C PRO A 107 -33.82 7.08 16.34
N THR A 108 -33.38 7.93 17.27
CA THR A 108 -33.01 7.65 18.66
C THR A 108 -33.18 6.18 19.07
N ALA A 109 -32.10 5.41 18.91
CA ALA A 109 -32.01 4.11 19.57
C ALA A 109 -32.05 4.36 21.08
N ASN A 110 -32.96 3.69 21.78
CA ASN A 110 -33.14 3.71 23.24
C ASN A 110 -31.91 3.09 23.95
N GLN A 111 -30.75 3.73 23.86
CA GLN A 111 -29.57 3.32 24.63
C GLN A 111 -29.80 3.68 26.10
N LEU A 112 -29.88 2.65 26.94
CA LEU A 112 -29.88 2.77 28.40
C LEU A 112 -28.52 3.30 28.86
N ASN A 113 -28.53 4.42 29.59
CA ASN A 113 -27.35 4.97 30.24
C ASN A 113 -26.92 4.03 31.37
N LEU A 114 -25.76 3.39 31.18
CA LEU A 114 -25.20 2.41 32.12
C LEU A 114 -24.47 3.06 33.32
N PHE A 115 -24.43 4.39 33.39
CA PHE A 115 -23.70 5.13 34.43
C PHE A 115 -24.50 6.33 34.96
N ASP A 116 -25.76 6.12 35.32
CA ASP A 116 -26.44 7.03 36.23
C ASP A 116 -26.12 6.59 37.69
N PHE A 117 -25.26 7.36 38.35
CA PHE A 117 -25.05 7.35 39.82
C PHE A 117 -25.73 8.57 40.43
#